data_AF-A0A9E5FXP2-F1
#
_entry.id   AF-A0A9E5FXP2-F1
#
_cell.length_a   1.000
_cell.length_b   1.000
_cell.length_c   1.000
_cell.angle_alpha   90.00
_cell.angle_beta   90.00
_cell.angle_gamma   90.00
#
_symmetry.space_group_name_H-M   'P 1'
#
loop_
_entity.id
_entity.type
_entity.pdbx_description
1 polymer ?
#
loop_
_entity_poly.entity_id
_entity_poly.type
_entity_poly.pdbx_seq_one_letter_code
_entity_poly.pdbx_strand_id
1 'polypeptide(L)'
;AIFARYSFIALPSTGGPAVTKAEATLEHRRQLLALNTPGSLAGLPALAAPVDLGNGLTAGVQFLFPDMPRFGWQGPLENLNLL
;
A
#
# COMPACT_ATOMS: atom_id res chain seq x y z
N ALA A 1 8.09 -17.27 -6.21
CA ALA A 1 8.76 -16.97 -7.50
C ALA A 1 9.09 -15.48 -7.64
N ILE A 2 8.14 -14.55 -7.51
CA ILE A 2 8.42 -13.11 -7.74
C ILE A 2 9.37 -12.48 -6.70
N PHE A 3 9.16 -12.76 -5.41
CA PHE A 3 10.02 -12.27 -4.32
C PHE A 3 11.40 -12.94 -4.25
N ALA A 4 11.65 -13.96 -5.08
CA ALA A 4 13.00 -14.50 -5.24
C ALA A 4 13.86 -13.60 -6.14
N ARG A 5 13.23 -12.77 -6.96
CA ARG A 5 13.90 -11.84 -7.90
C ARG A 5 13.83 -10.39 -7.46
N TYR A 6 12.76 -10.00 -6.78
CA TYR A 6 12.54 -8.61 -6.35
C TYR A 6 12.35 -8.55 -4.83
N SER A 7 12.91 -7.52 -4.20
CA SER A 7 12.83 -7.34 -2.74
C SER A 7 11.42 -6.99 -2.26
N PHE A 8 10.65 -6.32 -3.11
CA PHE A 8 9.27 -5.92 -2.87
C PHE A 8 8.53 -5.73 -4.20
N ILE A 9 7.22 -5.58 -4.14
CA ILE A 9 6.37 -5.18 -5.27
C ILE A 9 5.80 -3.81 -4.96
N ALA A 10 6.06 -2.83 -5.80
CA ALA A 10 5.43 -1.52 -5.73
C ALA A 10 4.23 -1.45 -6.69
N LEU A 11 3.09 -0.96 -6.21
CA LEU A 11 1.88 -0.79 -7.00
C LEU A 11 1.04 0.36 -6.43
N PRO A 12 0.10 0.95 -7.20
CA PRO A 12 -0.81 1.94 -6.66
C PRO A 12 -1.64 1.37 -5.51
N SER A 13 -1.80 2.13 -4.43
CA SER A 13 -2.75 1.81 -3.34
C SER A 13 -4.11 2.47 -3.58
N THR A 14 -4.14 3.54 -4.37
CA THR A 14 -5.35 4.21 -4.87
C THR A 14 -5.23 4.45 -6.38
N GLY A 15 -6.36 4.59 -7.07
CA GLY A 15 -6.39 4.94 -8.50
C GLY A 15 -6.14 6.42 -8.80
N GLY A 16 -5.91 7.25 -7.77
CA GLY A 16 -5.84 8.70 -7.87
C GLY A 16 -5.99 9.37 -6.50
N PRO A 17 -6.26 10.69 -6.45
CA PRO A 17 -6.53 11.41 -5.21
C PRO A 17 -7.82 10.92 -4.53
N ALA A 18 -8.04 11.39 -3.30
CA ALA A 18 -9.31 11.17 -2.61
C ALA A 18 -10.48 11.70 -3.44
N VAL A 19 -11.48 10.85 -3.65
CA VAL A 19 -12.71 11.21 -4.37
C VAL A 19 -13.70 11.90 -3.44
N THR A 20 -14.59 12.71 -4.01
CA THR A 20 -15.70 13.30 -3.26
C THR A 20 -16.70 12.22 -2.81
N LYS A 21 -17.61 12.59 -1.90
CA LYS A 21 -18.66 11.67 -1.44
C LYS A 21 -19.60 11.21 -2.57
N ALA A 22 -19.87 12.08 -3.55
CA ALA A 22 -20.70 11.75 -4.70
C ALA A 22 -20.02 10.71 -5.62
N GLU A 23 -18.69 10.75 -5.69
CA GLU A 23 -17.87 9.86 -6.51
C GLU A 23 -17.52 8.54 -5.81
N ALA A 24 -17.79 8.42 -4.50
CA ALA A 24 -17.58 7.22 -3.70
C ALA A 24 -18.61 6.10 -3.99
N THR A 25 -18.63 5.66 -5.25
CA THR A 25 -19.56 4.67 -5.80
C THR A 25 -19.10 3.23 -5.55
N LEU A 26 -19.98 2.27 -5.84
CA LEU A 26 -19.63 0.84 -5.80
C LEU A 26 -18.50 0.50 -6.77
N GLU A 27 -18.46 1.16 -7.93
CA GLU A 27 -17.42 0.94 -8.92
C GLU A 27 -16.06 1.44 -8.43
N HIS A 28 -16.03 2.64 -7.83
CA HIS A 28 -14.83 3.14 -7.17
C HIS A 28 -14.34 2.20 -6.06
N ARG A 29 -15.26 1.66 -5.25
CA ARG A 29 -14.94 0.65 -4.23
C ARG A 29 -14.31 -0.60 -4.85
N ARG A 30 -14.84 -1.11 -5.96
CA ARG A 30 -14.29 -2.29 -6.65
C ARG A 30 -12.87 -2.03 -7.14
N GLN A 31 -12.61 -0.85 -7.71
CA GLN A 31 -11.29 -0.45 -8.16
C GLN A 31 -10.28 -0.41 -7.01
N LEU A 32 -10.65 0.21 -5.87
CA LEU A 32 -9.80 0.23 -4.67
C LEU A 32 -9.55 -1.19 -4.14
N LEU A 33 -10.57 -2.04 -4.12
CA LEU A 33 -10.41 -3.42 -3.68
C LEU A 33 -9.51 -4.22 -4.64
N ALA A 34 -9.64 -4.04 -5.95
CA ALA A 34 -8.79 -4.73 -6.93
C ALA A 34 -7.29 -4.43 -6.70
N LEU A 35 -6.94 -3.22 -6.25
CA LEU A 35 -5.56 -2.84 -5.95
C LEU A 35 -5.03 -3.46 -4.65
N ASN A 36 -5.86 -3.55 -3.60
CA ASN A 36 -5.37 -3.87 -2.24
C ASN A 36 -5.70 -5.31 -1.79
N THR A 37 -6.78 -5.89 -2.31
CA THR A 37 -7.26 -7.22 -1.90
C THR A 37 -6.23 -8.34 -2.14
N PRO A 38 -5.49 -8.37 -3.26
CA PRO A 38 -4.51 -9.44 -3.49
C PRO A 38 -3.44 -9.53 -2.40
N GLY A 39 -2.90 -8.38 -1.95
CA GLY A 39 -1.90 -8.32 -0.88
C GLY A 39 -2.46 -8.82 0.46
N SER A 40 -3.67 -8.39 0.81
CA SER A 40 -4.35 -8.83 2.04
C SER A 40 -4.68 -10.33 2.02
N LEU A 41 -5.22 -10.84 0.90
CA LEU A 41 -5.54 -12.27 0.78
C LEU A 41 -4.30 -13.16 0.80
N ALA A 42 -3.17 -12.66 0.27
CA ALA A 42 -1.90 -13.36 0.33
C ALA A 42 -1.19 -13.24 1.70
N GLY A 43 -1.73 -12.47 2.65
CA GLY A 43 -1.13 -12.25 3.97
C GLY A 43 0.21 -11.51 3.91
N LEU A 44 0.44 -10.71 2.86
CA LEU A 44 1.71 -10.03 2.67
C LEU A 44 1.77 -8.74 3.49
N PRO A 45 2.90 -8.44 4.16
CA PRO A 45 3.15 -7.12 4.72
C PRO A 45 3.06 -6.03 3.65
N ALA A 46 2.36 -4.95 3.95
CA ALA A 46 2.12 -3.83 3.04
C ALA A 46 2.43 -2.49 3.72
N LEU A 47 3.15 -1.62 3.02
CA LEU A 47 3.38 -0.23 3.40
C LEU A 47 2.72 0.70 2.38
N ALA A 48 1.93 1.66 2.81
CA ALA A 48 1.42 2.72 1.95
C ALA A 48 2.20 4.02 2.19
N ALA A 49 2.73 4.60 1.12
CA ALA A 49 3.40 5.90 1.14
C ALA A 49 2.59 6.92 0.32
N PRO A 50 2.44 8.16 0.82
CA PRO A 50 1.78 9.22 0.08
C PRO A 50 2.68 9.74 -1.04
N VAL A 51 2.06 10.05 -2.18
CA VAL A 51 2.67 10.77 -3.30
C VAL A 51 1.88 12.06 -3.48
N ASP A 52 2.57 13.19 -3.36
CA ASP A 52 2.00 14.50 -3.62
C ASP A 52 1.69 14.68 -5.12
N LEU A 53 0.50 15.18 -5.43
CA LEU A 53 0.05 15.44 -6.80
C LEU A 53 0.19 16.92 -7.20
N GLY A 54 0.71 17.78 -6.32
CA GLY A 54 0.96 19.20 -6.59
C GLY A 54 -0.30 20.08 -6.56
N ASN A 55 -1.45 19.51 -6.21
CA ASN A 55 -2.75 20.20 -6.10
C ASN A 55 -3.32 20.16 -4.68
N GLY A 56 -2.50 19.89 -3.67
CA GLY A 56 -2.91 19.73 -2.27
C GLY A 56 -3.58 18.40 -1.96
N LEU A 57 -3.63 17.46 -2.92
CA LEU A 57 -4.10 16.10 -2.73
C LEU A 57 -2.94 15.10 -2.87
N THR A 58 -3.12 13.93 -2.28
CA THR A 58 -2.16 12.82 -2.34
C THR A 58 -2.78 11.61 -3.01
N ALA A 59 -2.01 10.92 -3.85
CA ALA A 59 -2.27 9.53 -4.21
C ALA A 59 -1.45 8.60 -3.31
N GLY A 60 -1.78 7.31 -3.28
CA GLY A 60 -1.01 6.34 -2.51
C GLY A 60 -0.29 5.33 -3.40
N VAL A 61 0.95 5.01 -3.01
CA VAL A 61 1.72 3.87 -3.53
C VAL A 61 1.88 2.87 -2.39
N GLN A 62 1.58 1.61 -2.65
CA GLN A 62 1.83 0.52 -1.70
C GLN A 62 3.02 -0.32 -2.13
N PHE A 63 3.73 -0.84 -1.13
CA PHE A 63 4.85 -1.74 -1.25
C PHE A 63 4.51 -3.04 -0.52
N LEU A 64 4.47 -4.15 -1.25
CA LEU A 64 4.25 -5.49 -0.70
C LEU A 64 5.59 -6.21 -0.53
N PHE A 65 5.77 -6.84 0.62
CA PHE A 65 6.99 -7.55 0.99
C PHE A 65 6.70 -9.04 1.20
N PRO A 66 7.69 -9.93 1.06
CA PRO A 66 7.50 -11.34 1.34
C PRO A 66 7.40 -11.66 2.85
N ASP A 67 8.03 -10.83 3.69
CA ASP A 67 8.10 -11.01 5.14
C ASP A 67 8.36 -9.68 5.86
N MET A 68 8.03 -9.61 7.16
CA MET A 68 8.23 -8.43 8.01
C MET A 68 9.71 -8.10 8.29
N PRO A 69 10.65 -9.06 8.46
CA PRO A 69 12.07 -8.74 8.67
C PRO A 69 12.72 -7.99 7.50
N ARG A 70 12.36 -8.30 6.25
CA ARG A 70 12.85 -7.58 5.06
C ARG A 70 12.24 -6.18 4.89
N PHE A 71 11.24 -5.84 5.69
CA PHE A 71 10.60 -4.54 5.71
C PHE A 71 11.59 -3.44 6.17
N GLY A 72 12.67 -3.78 6.87
CA GLY A 72 13.65 -2.79 7.37
C GLY A 72 13.13 -1.96 8.56
N TRP A 73 12.02 -2.40 9.17
CA TRP A 73 11.34 -1.72 10.27
C TRP A 73 11.88 -2.10 11.66
N GLN A 74 12.96 -2.88 11.77
CA GLN A 74 13.55 -3.18 13.10
C GLN A 74 13.83 -1.89 13.89
N GLY A 75 14.57 -0.95 13.32
CA GLY A 75 14.85 0.32 14.00
C GLY A 75 13.58 1.12 14.36
N PRO A 76 12.67 1.40 13.41
CA PRO A 76 11.41 2.08 13.71
C PRO A 76 10.50 1.37 14.72
N LEU A 77 10.41 0.04 14.71
CA LEU A 77 9.55 -0.74 15.62
C LEU A 77 10.16 -0.89 17.02
N GLU A 78 11.48 -1.05 17.12
CA GLU A 78 12.22 -0.98 18.39
C GLU A 78 12.00 0.38 19.06
N ASN A 79 12.04 1.47 18.27
CA ASN A 79 11.76 2.82 18.77
C ASN A 79 10.30 3.04 19.21
N LEU A 80 9.37 2.19 18.75
CA LEU A 80 7.95 2.23 19.10
C LEU A 80 7.56 1.16 20.14
N ASN A 81 8.52 0.36 20.62
CA ASN A 81 8.34 -0.68 21.65
C ASN A 81 7.28 -1.75 21.29
N LEU A 82 7.21 -2.11 20.01
CA LEU A 82 6.25 -3.08 19.45
C LEU A 82 6.90 -4.44 19.13
N LEU A 83 8.18 -4.62 19.47
CA LEU A 83 8.98 -5.84 19.36
C LEU A 83 9.86 -6.01 20.59
#